data_AF-A0A960NVS3-F1
#
_entry.id   AF-A0A960NVS3-F1
#
_cell.length_a   1.000
_cell.length_b   1.000
_cell.length_c   1.000
_cell.angle_alpha   90.00
_cell.angle_beta   90.00
_cell.angle_gamma   90.00
#
_symmetry.space_group_name_H-M   'P 1'
#
loop_
_entity.id
_entity.type
_entity.pdbx_description
1 polymer ?
#
loop_
_entity_poly.entity_id
_entity_poly.type
_entity_poly.pdbx_seq_one_letter_code
_entity_poly.pdbx_strand_id
1 'polypeptide(L)'
;MEAVSSRVEETQYTFSSIETDCSEGVFAEAVKSGGYAAGYFSLIGEFLRGKYLPQLTGVSGSFFTDLTLYLETFIKAFKGESTHYDPTFPDFEKVVNHFTLKDIPIEIRLNEMVFHFTVRVIESKEEIGGKKLRLILFSFYDHLVTTSDTLKKWDPKSIDELSGAVIEILKAIQKDGDLIDHLMMFSFGCITLNALKHLEVTDPYIPKSIVIDRGFVSSEKIATLMFPYLYPMVNFVTWLTGLDANPEKELLNFFKRMEVESPKSLEGRQVVIIEAKHDRYFSNESGFDPLFHKHLSETGVSVYRGHYFVGPGIDRISHHAIRKDWMINAEHGTSSENFFPAPPNESLSDTLASNLFQKEGLNTCFIVGGNRDSLNSMTYLQMPLLASFLKQLD
;
A
#
# COMPACT_ATOMS: atom_id res chain seq x y z
N MET A 1 -8.74 -36.30 -41.23
CA MET A 1 -7.37 -35.85 -40.97
C MET A 1 -7.23 -34.47 -41.57
N GLU A 2 -7.40 -33.44 -40.75
CA GLU A 2 -6.86 -32.11 -41.01
C GLU A 2 -6.87 -31.38 -39.65
N ALA A 3 -5.66 -31.13 -39.16
CA ALA A 3 -5.41 -30.43 -37.92
C ALA A 3 -5.53 -28.93 -38.19
N VAL A 4 -6.44 -28.27 -37.48
CA VAL A 4 -6.40 -26.81 -37.32
C VAL A 4 -5.90 -26.54 -35.92
N SER A 5 -4.58 -26.41 -35.83
CA SER A 5 -3.87 -25.78 -34.73
C SER A 5 -4.21 -24.29 -34.76
N SER A 6 -5.15 -23.86 -33.91
CA SER A 6 -5.25 -22.45 -33.54
C SER A 6 -4.27 -22.21 -32.41
N ARG A 7 -3.14 -21.61 -32.78
CA ARG A 7 -2.18 -20.99 -31.87
C ARG A 7 -2.95 -20.10 -30.89
N VAL A 8 -2.99 -20.52 -29.63
CA VAL A 8 -3.11 -19.60 -28.51
C VAL A 8 -1.80 -18.82 -28.52
N GLU A 9 -1.86 -17.55 -28.91
CA GLU A 9 -0.78 -16.62 -28.57
C GLU A 9 -0.75 -16.52 -27.04
N GLU A 10 0.11 -17.34 -26.43
CA GLU A 10 0.60 -17.10 -25.08
C GLU A 10 1.09 -15.66 -25.05
N THR A 11 0.39 -14.80 -24.31
CA THR A 11 0.95 -13.51 -23.90
C THR A 11 2.11 -13.85 -22.97
N GLN A 12 3.31 -14.00 -23.55
CA GLN A 12 4.55 -14.20 -22.80
C GLN A 12 4.78 -12.99 -21.90
N TYR A 13 4.77 -13.26 -20.61
CA TYR A 13 5.21 -12.38 -19.54
C TYR A 13 6.62 -11.84 -19.80
N THR A 14 6.80 -10.52 -19.84
CA THR A 14 8.12 -9.86 -19.98
C THR A 14 8.76 -9.42 -18.66
N PHE A 15 8.15 -9.69 -17.49
CA PHE A 15 8.73 -9.27 -16.22
C PHE A 15 9.66 -10.34 -15.65
N SER A 16 10.94 -10.32 -16.03
CA SER A 16 11.98 -11.08 -15.32
C SER A 16 12.78 -10.20 -14.37
N SER A 17 12.93 -8.92 -14.71
CA SER A 17 13.55 -7.86 -13.90
C SER A 17 13.23 -6.50 -14.51
N ILE A 18 13.03 -5.46 -13.68
CA ILE A 18 12.87 -4.07 -14.15
C ILE A 18 14.09 -3.27 -13.71
N GLU A 19 14.80 -2.65 -14.66
CA GLU A 19 15.91 -1.73 -14.35
C GLU A 19 15.54 -0.31 -14.75
N THR A 20 15.69 0.64 -13.82
CA THR A 20 15.44 2.06 -14.08
C THR A 20 16.57 2.92 -13.53
N ASP A 21 17.03 3.88 -14.32
CA ASP A 21 17.95 4.94 -13.88
C ASP A 21 17.14 6.17 -13.47
N CYS A 22 17.31 6.60 -12.22
CA CYS A 22 16.61 7.73 -11.61
C CYS A 22 17.63 8.84 -11.30
N SER A 23 18.19 9.46 -12.33
CA SER A 23 19.17 10.54 -12.17
C SER A 23 18.56 11.84 -11.61
N GLU A 24 17.26 12.04 -11.83
CA GLU A 24 16.49 13.23 -11.44
C GLU A 24 15.13 12.77 -10.86
N GLY A 25 14.82 13.15 -9.61
CA GLY A 25 13.58 12.76 -8.95
C GLY A 25 13.59 12.87 -7.42
N VAL A 26 12.43 12.65 -6.81
CA VAL A 26 12.17 12.75 -5.35
C VAL A 26 13.13 11.87 -4.56
N PHE A 27 13.22 10.62 -4.97
CA PHE A 27 14.06 9.62 -4.35
C PHE A 27 15.54 9.99 -4.48
N ALA A 28 15.93 10.53 -5.65
CA ALA A 28 17.27 11.03 -5.91
C ALA A 28 17.67 12.20 -4.99
N GLU A 29 16.75 13.14 -4.76
CA GLU A 29 16.96 14.31 -3.90
C GLU A 29 16.93 13.95 -2.41
N ALA A 30 16.05 13.05 -2.01
CA ALA A 30 15.94 12.57 -0.63
C ALA A 30 17.18 11.78 -0.17
N VAL A 31 17.70 10.89 -1.03
CA VAL A 31 18.93 10.14 -0.74
C VAL A 31 20.15 11.07 -0.66
N LYS A 32 20.20 12.14 -1.48
CA LYS A 32 21.28 13.14 -1.43
C LYS A 32 21.22 14.03 -0.18
N SER A 33 20.03 14.32 0.34
CA SER A 33 19.81 15.27 1.44
C SER A 33 19.84 14.65 2.84
N GLY A 34 19.73 13.32 2.98
CA GLY A 34 19.74 12.58 4.26
C GLY A 34 21.02 12.66 5.12
N GLY A 35 21.94 13.59 4.82
CA GLY A 35 23.25 13.73 5.47
C GLY A 35 23.41 14.85 6.49
N TYR A 36 22.42 15.72 6.72
CA TYR A 36 22.60 16.94 7.53
C TYR A 36 21.64 17.06 8.73
N ALA A 37 21.89 16.32 9.81
CA ALA A 37 21.37 16.68 11.13
C ALA A 37 22.51 16.57 12.17
N ALA A 38 22.92 17.73 12.70
CA ALA A 38 24.05 17.92 13.62
C ALA A 38 24.02 17.00 14.85
N GLY A 39 25.20 16.60 15.33
CA GLY A 39 25.44 15.46 16.24
C GLY A 39 24.65 15.34 17.56
N TYR A 40 23.97 16.39 18.04
CA TYR A 40 23.04 16.29 19.19
C TYR A 40 21.61 15.94 18.77
N PHE A 41 21.18 16.36 17.58
CA PHE A 41 19.89 15.99 17.00
C PHE A 41 19.92 14.63 16.31
N SER A 42 21.11 14.09 16.00
CA SER A 42 21.27 12.74 15.45
C SER A 42 20.75 11.66 16.42
N LEU A 43 21.08 11.71 17.71
CA LEU A 43 20.61 10.72 18.69
C LEU A 43 19.10 10.78 18.95
N ILE A 44 18.56 12.00 19.07
CA ILE A 44 17.11 12.19 19.24
C ILE A 44 16.39 11.84 17.94
N GLY A 45 16.93 12.23 16.79
CA GLY A 45 16.44 11.86 15.47
C GLY A 45 16.47 10.35 15.25
N GLU A 46 17.51 9.64 15.68
CA GLU A 46 17.58 8.17 15.64
C GLU A 46 16.59 7.51 16.58
N PHE A 47 16.41 8.05 17.79
CA PHE A 47 15.39 7.58 18.74
C PHE A 47 13.98 7.78 18.19
N LEU A 48 13.67 8.98 17.70
CA LEU A 48 12.38 9.31 17.10
C LEU A 48 12.18 8.53 15.80
N ARG A 49 13.22 8.33 14.98
CA ARG A 49 13.22 7.41 13.84
C ARG A 49 12.84 6.01 14.29
N GLY A 50 13.49 5.41 15.28
CA GLY A 50 13.10 4.10 15.79
C GLY A 50 11.67 4.01 16.36
N LYS A 51 11.04 5.15 16.69
CA LYS A 51 9.65 5.23 17.18
C LYS A 51 8.63 5.51 16.08
N TYR A 52 8.94 6.37 15.10
CA TYR A 52 8.07 6.79 14.00
C TYR A 52 8.26 5.98 12.73
N LEU A 53 9.51 5.59 12.45
CA LEU A 53 9.96 4.67 11.43
C LEU A 53 10.49 3.41 12.15
N PRO A 54 9.64 2.60 12.80
CA PRO A 54 10.10 1.40 13.52
C PRO A 54 11.16 0.69 12.67
N GLN A 55 12.30 0.38 13.29
CA GLN A 55 13.42 -0.21 12.56
C GLN A 55 12.88 -1.40 11.76
N LEU A 56 13.14 -1.39 10.45
CA LEU A 56 12.77 -2.46 9.54
C LEU A 56 13.53 -3.77 9.87
N THR A 57 14.27 -3.84 10.97
CA THR A 57 15.07 -4.98 11.41
C THR A 57 14.53 -5.56 12.72
N GLY A 58 14.12 -6.84 12.64
CA GLY A 58 14.06 -7.77 13.77
C GLY A 58 12.92 -7.60 14.77
N VAL A 59 12.05 -8.61 14.85
CA VAL A 59 11.39 -8.96 16.12
C VAL A 59 11.68 -10.44 16.40
N SER A 60 12.62 -10.69 17.32
CA SER A 60 12.86 -12.03 17.86
C SER A 60 11.86 -12.30 18.98
N GLY A 61 10.92 -13.21 18.72
CA GLY A 61 10.05 -13.81 19.72
C GLY A 61 9.49 -15.12 19.18
N SER A 62 9.32 -16.15 20.02
CA SER A 62 8.82 -17.47 19.61
C SER A 62 7.48 -17.40 18.87
N PHE A 63 6.56 -16.51 19.30
CA PHE A 63 5.29 -16.25 18.61
C PHE A 63 5.46 -15.77 17.15
N PHE A 64 6.50 -14.98 16.87
CA PHE A 64 6.79 -14.49 15.52
C PHE A 64 7.56 -15.51 14.69
N THR A 65 8.40 -16.35 15.30
CA THR A 65 9.04 -17.48 14.62
C THR A 65 7.99 -18.47 14.11
N ASP A 66 6.96 -18.75 14.91
CA ASP A 66 5.83 -19.59 14.50
C ASP A 66 5.01 -18.93 13.38
N LEU A 67 4.81 -17.60 13.45
CA LEU A 67 4.13 -16.85 12.39
C LEU A 67 4.92 -16.83 11.07
N THR A 68 6.24 -16.60 11.11
CA THR A 68 7.09 -16.63 9.91
C THR A 68 7.06 -17.99 9.24
N LEU A 69 7.23 -19.07 10.01
CA LEU A 69 7.17 -20.44 9.48
C LEU A 69 5.79 -20.76 8.89
N TYR A 70 4.73 -20.34 9.57
CA TYR A 70 3.36 -20.47 9.08
C TYR A 70 3.16 -19.71 7.76
N LEU A 71 3.60 -18.45 7.69
CA LEU A 71 3.50 -17.63 6.47
C LEU A 71 4.32 -18.23 5.33
N GLU A 72 5.53 -18.73 5.59
CA GLU A 72 6.32 -19.44 4.58
C GLU A 72 5.62 -20.70 4.07
N THR A 73 5.02 -21.48 4.97
CA THR A 73 4.24 -22.68 4.61
C THR A 73 3.03 -22.30 3.76
N PHE A 74 2.33 -21.23 4.14
CA PHE A 74 1.22 -20.67 3.40
C PHE A 74 1.65 -20.25 1.98
N ILE A 75 2.79 -19.57 1.82
CA ILE A 75 3.29 -19.17 0.50
C ILE A 75 3.70 -20.38 -0.35
N LYS A 76 4.36 -21.38 0.25
CA LYS A 76 4.66 -22.64 -0.45
C LYS A 76 3.38 -23.32 -0.93
N ALA A 77 2.35 -23.37 -0.10
CA ALA A 77 1.05 -23.92 -0.49
C ALA A 77 0.41 -23.09 -1.62
N PHE A 78 0.51 -21.75 -1.57
CA PHE A 78 0.03 -20.88 -2.63
C PHE A 78 0.74 -21.16 -3.97
N LYS A 79 2.06 -21.39 -3.93
CA LYS A 79 2.87 -21.74 -5.11
C LYS A 79 2.64 -23.19 -5.61
N GLY A 80 1.81 -23.99 -4.91
CA GLY A 80 1.61 -25.40 -5.22
C GLY A 80 2.76 -26.32 -4.79
N GLU A 81 3.69 -25.81 -3.97
CA GLU A 81 4.86 -26.53 -3.45
C GLU A 81 4.55 -27.31 -2.16
N SER A 82 3.34 -27.14 -1.59
CA SER A 82 2.87 -27.81 -0.39
C SER A 82 1.39 -28.16 -0.50
N THR A 83 1.01 -29.34 0.02
CA THR A 83 -0.39 -29.78 0.13
C THR A 83 -1.03 -29.42 1.48
N HIS A 84 -0.29 -28.73 2.37
CA HIS A 84 -0.84 -28.26 3.63
C HIS A 84 -1.62 -26.97 3.37
N TYR A 85 -2.94 -27.11 3.31
CA TYR A 85 -3.86 -25.98 3.20
C TYR A 85 -4.22 -25.44 4.58
N ASP A 86 -4.32 -24.12 4.68
CA ASP A 86 -4.80 -23.46 5.87
C ASP A 86 -6.33 -23.58 5.96
N PRO A 87 -6.87 -24.29 6.96
CA PRO A 87 -8.32 -24.50 7.08
C PRO A 87 -9.08 -23.21 7.42
N THR A 88 -8.40 -22.12 7.83
CA THR A 88 -9.03 -20.82 8.06
C THR A 88 -9.41 -20.08 6.78
N PHE A 89 -8.97 -20.59 5.62
CA PHE A 89 -9.37 -20.11 4.30
C PHE A 89 -10.05 -21.25 3.52
N PRO A 90 -11.38 -21.42 3.64
CA PRO A 90 -12.10 -22.48 2.93
C PRO A 90 -12.00 -22.35 1.40
N ASP A 91 -11.82 -21.12 0.90
CA ASP A 91 -11.64 -20.83 -0.52
C ASP A 91 -10.17 -20.89 -0.99
N PHE A 92 -9.23 -21.29 -0.13
CA PHE A 92 -7.79 -21.24 -0.45
C PHE A 92 -7.43 -22.08 -1.67
N GLU A 93 -7.94 -23.31 -1.75
CA GLU A 93 -7.71 -24.19 -2.90
C GLU A 93 -8.23 -23.56 -4.20
N LYS A 94 -9.42 -22.94 -4.17
CA LYS A 94 -9.96 -22.20 -5.32
C LYS A 94 -9.03 -21.06 -5.72
N VAL A 95 -8.52 -20.28 -4.77
CA VAL A 95 -7.59 -19.18 -5.06
C VAL A 95 -6.30 -19.70 -5.69
N VAL A 96 -5.68 -20.74 -5.13
CA VAL A 96 -4.45 -21.33 -5.68
C VAL A 96 -4.66 -21.86 -7.10
N ASN A 97 -5.83 -22.42 -7.38
CA ASN A 97 -6.16 -22.91 -8.71
C ASN A 97 -6.30 -21.78 -9.75
N HIS A 98 -6.78 -20.59 -9.36
CA HIS A 98 -7.04 -19.48 -10.28
C HIS A 98 -5.92 -18.42 -10.36
N PHE A 99 -5.03 -18.36 -9.39
CA PHE A 99 -4.01 -17.31 -9.32
C PHE A 99 -2.59 -17.87 -9.37
N THR A 100 -1.69 -17.11 -9.98
CA THR A 100 -0.24 -17.31 -9.89
C THR A 100 0.35 -16.33 -8.89
N LEU A 101 1.52 -16.67 -8.35
CA LEU A 101 2.28 -15.82 -7.45
C LEU A 101 3.75 -15.83 -7.85
N LYS A 102 4.32 -14.65 -8.10
CA LYS A 102 5.70 -14.47 -8.54
C LYS A 102 6.33 -13.28 -7.83
N ASP A 103 7.61 -13.40 -7.51
CA ASP A 103 8.40 -12.28 -6.98
C ASP A 103 9.20 -11.69 -8.16
N ILE A 104 9.13 -10.37 -8.33
CA ILE A 104 9.74 -9.64 -9.43
C ILE A 104 10.75 -8.65 -8.85
N PRO A 105 12.05 -8.77 -9.19
CA PRO A 105 13.05 -7.81 -8.75
C PRO A 105 12.91 -6.50 -9.53
N ILE A 106 13.06 -5.38 -8.82
CA ILE A 106 13.09 -4.03 -9.39
C ILE A 106 14.37 -3.37 -8.94
N GLU A 107 15.22 -2.98 -9.89
CA GLU A 107 16.44 -2.23 -9.63
C GLU A 107 16.25 -0.76 -9.98
N ILE A 108 16.47 0.09 -8.99
CA ILE A 108 16.51 1.55 -9.16
C ILE A 108 17.96 1.99 -8.97
N ARG A 109 18.56 2.53 -10.03
CA ARG A 109 19.92 3.05 -10.04
C ARG A 109 19.88 4.55 -9.74
N LEU A 110 20.72 4.98 -8.80
CA LEU A 110 20.87 6.37 -8.40
C LEU A 110 22.35 6.68 -8.14
N ASN A 111 22.99 7.37 -9.07
CA ASN A 111 24.45 7.59 -9.07
C ASN A 111 25.20 6.24 -8.96
N GLU A 112 26.04 6.07 -7.92
CA GLU A 112 26.77 4.83 -7.63
C GLU A 112 25.97 3.80 -6.81
N MET A 113 24.73 4.12 -6.42
CA MET A 113 23.89 3.21 -5.62
C MET A 113 22.90 2.46 -6.51
N VAL A 114 22.70 1.18 -6.22
CA VAL A 114 21.64 0.35 -6.82
C VAL A 114 20.73 -0.14 -5.71
N PHE A 115 19.47 0.26 -5.75
CA PHE A 115 18.46 -0.19 -4.81
C PHE A 115 17.74 -1.40 -5.42
N HIS A 116 17.78 -2.52 -4.70
CA HIS A 116 17.14 -3.77 -5.09
C HIS A 116 15.85 -3.93 -4.31
N PHE A 117 14.76 -3.58 -4.98
CA PHE A 117 13.41 -3.80 -4.50
C PHE A 117 12.87 -5.13 -5.01
N THR A 118 11.86 -5.65 -4.33
CA THR A 118 11.12 -6.83 -4.78
C THR A 118 9.64 -6.53 -4.61
N VAL A 119 8.90 -6.69 -5.69
CA VAL A 119 7.43 -6.69 -5.64
C VAL A 119 6.93 -8.11 -5.82
N ARG A 120 5.82 -8.44 -5.17
CA ARG A 120 5.15 -9.71 -5.40
C ARG A 120 3.92 -9.50 -6.25
N VAL A 121 3.83 -10.21 -7.36
CA VAL A 121 2.67 -10.18 -8.25
C VAL A 121 1.81 -11.40 -8.01
N ILE A 122 0.54 -11.16 -7.72
CA ILE A 122 -0.52 -12.18 -7.72
C ILE A 122 -1.43 -11.88 -8.90
N GLU A 123 -1.57 -12.81 -9.83
CA GLU A 123 -2.31 -12.58 -11.07
C GLU A 123 -3.21 -13.76 -11.43
N SER A 124 -4.43 -13.48 -11.91
CA SER A 124 -5.33 -14.47 -12.48
C SER A 124 -4.69 -15.21 -13.66
N LYS A 125 -4.68 -16.54 -13.63
CA LYS A 125 -4.17 -17.40 -14.72
C LYS A 125 -4.96 -17.21 -16.02
N GLU A 126 -6.27 -17.10 -15.87
CA GLU A 126 -7.23 -17.01 -16.97
C GLU A 126 -8.18 -15.82 -16.72
N GLU A 127 -8.90 -15.40 -17.77
CA GLU A 127 -10.02 -14.49 -17.57
C GLU A 127 -11.17 -15.22 -16.91
N ILE A 128 -11.77 -14.60 -15.90
CA ILE A 128 -12.91 -15.15 -15.17
C ILE A 128 -14.06 -14.17 -15.37
N GLY A 129 -15.10 -14.58 -16.09
CA GLY A 129 -16.20 -13.68 -16.46
C GLY A 129 -15.76 -12.45 -17.28
N GLY A 130 -14.74 -12.59 -18.14
CA GLY A 130 -14.19 -11.49 -18.95
C GLY A 130 -13.31 -10.50 -18.17
N LYS A 131 -12.92 -10.84 -16.93
CA LYS A 131 -12.11 -10.00 -16.05
C LYS A 131 -10.83 -10.72 -15.63
N LYS A 132 -9.76 -9.94 -15.43
CA LYS A 132 -8.52 -10.38 -14.78
C LYS A 132 -8.19 -9.45 -13.63
N LEU A 133 -7.57 -10.00 -12.60
CA LEU A 133 -7.06 -9.25 -11.47
C LEU A 133 -5.54 -9.46 -11.37
N ARG A 134 -4.81 -8.35 -11.23
CA ARG A 134 -3.39 -8.32 -10.88
C ARG A 134 -3.22 -7.50 -9.61
N LEU A 135 -2.71 -8.12 -8.56
CA LEU A 135 -2.27 -7.44 -7.36
C LEU A 135 -0.74 -7.37 -7.37
N ILE A 136 -0.18 -6.17 -7.29
CA ILE A 136 1.27 -5.95 -7.15
C ILE A 136 1.51 -5.49 -5.71
N LEU A 137 2.13 -6.32 -4.90
CA LEU A 137 2.38 -6.09 -3.49
C LEU A 137 3.79 -5.52 -3.30
N PHE A 138 3.88 -4.45 -2.53
CA PHE A 138 5.15 -3.84 -2.13
C PHE A 138 5.23 -3.68 -0.61
N SER A 139 6.34 -4.11 -0.02
CA SER A 139 6.62 -4.04 1.42
C SER A 139 7.97 -3.38 1.66
N PHE A 140 8.02 -2.35 2.52
CA PHE A 140 9.28 -1.72 2.91
C PHE A 140 10.31 -2.66 3.59
N TYR A 141 9.92 -3.88 4.01
CA TYR A 141 10.74 -4.76 4.86
C TYR A 141 11.84 -5.54 4.12
N ASP A 142 11.64 -5.83 2.83
CA ASP A 142 12.32 -6.93 2.11
C ASP A 142 13.40 -6.43 1.11
N HIS A 143 14.04 -5.27 1.35
CA HIS A 143 14.85 -4.59 0.33
C HIS A 143 16.31 -4.39 0.69
N LEU A 144 17.15 -4.34 -0.35
CA LEU A 144 18.60 -4.21 -0.25
C LEU A 144 19.11 -3.01 -1.06
N VAL A 145 20.30 -2.54 -0.71
CA VAL A 145 21.02 -1.49 -1.45
C VAL A 145 22.45 -1.94 -1.65
N THR A 146 22.91 -1.88 -2.90
CA THR A 146 24.30 -2.04 -3.30
C THR A 146 24.95 -0.66 -3.43
N THR A 147 26.05 -0.46 -2.72
CA THR A 147 26.98 0.66 -2.92
C THR A 147 28.28 0.12 -3.51
N SER A 148 29.18 1.01 -3.96
CA SER A 148 30.47 0.67 -4.57
C SER A 148 31.24 -0.46 -3.87
N ASP A 149 31.16 -0.52 -2.52
CA ASP A 149 31.91 -1.51 -1.74
C ASP A 149 31.06 -2.55 -0.98
N THR A 150 29.71 -2.44 -0.93
CA THR A 150 28.89 -3.30 -0.04
C THR A 150 27.44 -3.50 -0.48
N LEU A 151 26.91 -4.71 -0.30
CA LEU A 151 25.47 -5.01 -0.29
C LEU A 151 24.95 -4.98 1.15
N LYS A 152 23.94 -4.15 1.43
CA LYS A 152 23.35 -4.00 2.76
C LYS A 152 21.83 -3.92 2.70
N LYS A 153 21.17 -4.08 3.86
CA LYS A 153 19.73 -3.84 3.97
C LYS A 153 19.42 -2.36 3.70
N TRP A 154 18.32 -2.08 2.99
CA TRP A 154 17.81 -0.72 2.83
C TRP A 154 17.35 -0.16 4.19
N ASP A 155 17.97 0.94 4.60
CA ASP A 155 17.69 1.67 5.85
C ASP A 155 17.42 3.15 5.49
N PRO A 156 16.17 3.48 5.11
CA PRO A 156 15.85 4.83 4.65
C PRO A 156 16.11 5.86 5.75
N LYS A 157 16.68 7.00 5.35
CA LYS A 157 17.11 8.08 6.25
C LYS A 157 16.03 9.13 6.47
N SER A 158 15.09 9.28 5.55
CA SER A 158 14.03 10.30 5.61
C SER A 158 12.68 9.74 5.17
N ILE A 159 11.61 10.49 5.46
CA ILE A 159 10.27 10.17 4.96
C ILE A 159 10.22 10.28 3.44
N ASP A 160 10.93 11.24 2.85
CA ASP A 160 10.91 11.47 1.40
C ASP A 160 11.64 10.35 0.64
N GLU A 161 12.68 9.73 1.22
CA GLU A 161 13.30 8.54 0.65
C GLU A 161 12.30 7.37 0.66
N LEU A 162 11.62 7.18 1.79
CA LEU A 162 10.67 6.09 1.97
C LEU A 162 9.45 6.24 1.04
N SER A 163 8.81 7.41 1.02
CA SER A 163 7.64 7.68 0.19
C SER A 163 8.01 7.74 -1.30
N GLY A 164 9.18 8.31 -1.62
CA GLY A 164 9.69 8.43 -2.98
C GLY A 164 9.98 7.08 -3.64
N ALA A 165 10.53 6.11 -2.89
CA ALA A 165 10.81 4.77 -3.41
C ALA A 165 9.58 4.11 -4.03
N VAL A 166 8.42 4.24 -3.38
CA VAL A 166 7.16 3.67 -3.86
C VAL A 166 6.74 4.27 -5.20
N ILE A 167 6.90 5.58 -5.34
CA ILE A 167 6.58 6.28 -6.58
C ILE A 167 7.55 5.91 -7.70
N GLU A 168 8.83 5.78 -7.42
CA GLU A 168 9.80 5.32 -8.42
C GLU A 168 9.54 3.89 -8.88
N ILE A 169 9.08 3.01 -7.99
CA ILE A 169 8.63 1.66 -8.35
C ILE A 169 7.39 1.72 -9.25
N LEU A 170 6.39 2.54 -8.90
CA LEU A 170 5.20 2.75 -9.74
C LEU A 170 5.58 3.26 -11.13
N LYS A 171 6.50 4.24 -11.21
CA LYS A 171 7.03 4.75 -12.48
C LYS A 171 7.72 3.65 -13.29
N ALA A 172 8.56 2.85 -12.65
CA ALA A 172 9.28 1.76 -13.29
C ALA A 172 8.32 0.72 -13.89
N ILE A 173 7.29 0.33 -13.14
CA ILE A 173 6.27 -0.62 -13.62
C ILE A 173 5.47 -0.03 -14.79
N GLN A 174 5.02 1.22 -14.68
CA GLN A 174 4.24 1.84 -15.76
C GLN A 174 5.06 2.10 -17.02
N LYS A 175 6.35 2.40 -16.90
CA LYS A 175 7.26 2.56 -18.04
C LYS A 175 7.42 1.26 -18.85
N ASP A 176 7.28 0.11 -18.18
CA ASP A 176 7.31 -1.20 -18.84
C ASP A 176 5.98 -1.58 -19.53
N GLY A 177 4.99 -0.67 -19.50
CA GLY A 177 3.73 -0.79 -20.24
C GLY A 177 2.54 -1.25 -19.40
N ASP A 178 2.74 -1.53 -18.11
CA ASP A 178 1.67 -1.94 -17.21
C ASP A 178 0.89 -0.74 -16.65
N LEU A 179 -0.40 -0.65 -17.00
CA LEU A 179 -1.29 0.34 -16.40
C LEU A 179 -1.70 -0.10 -14.99
N ILE A 180 -1.55 0.81 -14.02
CA ILE A 180 -2.02 0.64 -12.65
C ILE A 180 -3.35 1.38 -12.50
N ASP A 181 -4.45 0.64 -12.38
CA ASP A 181 -5.80 1.23 -12.22
C ASP A 181 -6.02 1.75 -10.79
N HIS A 182 -5.49 1.05 -9.79
CA HIS A 182 -5.75 1.34 -8.37
C HIS A 182 -4.48 1.33 -7.52
N LEU A 183 -4.39 2.28 -6.59
CA LEU A 183 -3.40 2.31 -5.50
C LEU A 183 -4.10 2.03 -4.18
N MET A 184 -3.78 0.92 -3.52
CA MET A 184 -4.30 0.61 -2.19
C MET A 184 -3.18 0.71 -1.16
N MET A 185 -3.32 1.62 -0.22
CA MET A 185 -2.32 1.82 0.82
C MET A 185 -2.88 1.40 2.17
N PHE A 186 -2.07 0.66 2.90
CA PHE A 186 -2.46 0.09 4.16
C PHE A 186 -1.64 0.64 5.31
N SER A 187 -2.28 1.20 6.33
CA SER A 187 -1.58 1.69 7.53
C SER A 187 -0.47 2.69 7.16
N PHE A 188 0.76 2.40 7.56
CA PHE A 188 1.95 3.17 7.24
C PHE A 188 2.27 3.24 5.74
N GLY A 189 1.74 2.33 4.90
CA GLY A 189 1.83 2.41 3.44
C GLY A 189 1.29 3.72 2.85
N CYS A 190 0.41 4.41 3.58
CA CYS A 190 -0.10 5.74 3.20
C CYS A 190 0.98 6.82 3.20
N ILE A 191 2.16 6.55 3.76
CA ILE A 191 3.32 7.44 3.65
C ILE A 191 3.71 7.74 2.21
N THR A 192 3.37 6.84 1.28
CA THR A 192 3.49 7.02 -0.18
C THR A 192 2.92 8.36 -0.65
N LEU A 193 1.78 8.80 -0.08
CA LEU A 193 1.13 10.06 -0.46
C LEU A 193 1.99 11.29 -0.16
N ASN A 194 2.94 11.20 0.77
CA ASN A 194 3.87 12.29 1.06
C ASN A 194 4.76 12.63 -0.15
N ALA A 195 5.02 11.67 -1.03
CA ALA A 195 5.83 11.89 -2.23
C ALA A 195 5.10 12.67 -3.33
N LEU A 196 3.76 12.80 -3.25
CA LEU A 196 2.98 13.54 -4.25
C LEU A 196 3.40 15.00 -4.37
N LYS A 197 3.93 15.60 -3.30
CA LYS A 197 4.42 16.99 -3.31
C LYS A 197 5.49 17.24 -4.37
N HIS A 198 6.20 16.19 -4.78
CA HIS A 198 7.28 16.24 -5.76
C HIS A 198 6.90 15.70 -7.15
N LEU A 199 5.66 15.27 -7.35
CA LEU A 199 5.17 14.89 -8.68
C LEU A 199 4.60 16.08 -9.42
N GLU A 200 4.81 16.08 -10.73
CA GLU A 200 4.17 17.01 -11.63
C GLU A 200 2.70 16.60 -11.82
N VAL A 201 1.81 17.57 -12.02
CA VAL A 201 0.37 17.30 -12.22
C VAL A 201 0.10 16.44 -13.46
N THR A 202 0.98 16.52 -14.46
CA THR A 202 0.90 15.78 -15.72
C THR A 202 1.38 14.35 -15.64
N ASP A 203 1.94 13.92 -14.51
CA ASP A 203 2.49 12.59 -14.35
C ASP A 203 1.37 11.51 -14.45
N PRO A 204 1.46 10.57 -15.40
CA PRO A 204 0.44 9.50 -15.56
C PRO A 204 0.47 8.48 -14.41
N TYR A 205 1.43 8.59 -13.50
CA TYR A 205 1.76 7.62 -12.45
C TYR A 205 0.75 7.54 -11.31
N ILE A 206 -0.26 8.41 -11.30
CA ILE A 206 -1.28 8.41 -10.26
C ILE A 206 -2.47 7.58 -10.74
N PRO A 207 -2.79 6.47 -10.06
CA PRO A 207 -3.88 5.60 -10.47
C PRO A 207 -5.25 6.28 -10.40
N LYS A 208 -6.24 5.71 -11.09
CA LYS A 208 -7.59 6.27 -11.14
C LYS A 208 -8.29 6.23 -9.78
N SER A 209 -8.04 5.17 -9.01
CA SER A 209 -8.59 5.06 -7.65
C SER A 209 -7.47 4.97 -6.62
N ILE A 210 -7.61 5.74 -5.54
CA ILE A 210 -6.75 5.67 -4.37
C ILE A 210 -7.58 5.14 -3.20
N VAL A 211 -7.15 4.02 -2.61
CA VAL A 211 -7.78 3.43 -1.42
C VAL A 211 -6.86 3.64 -0.22
N ILE A 212 -7.38 4.28 0.81
CA ILE A 212 -6.70 4.59 2.06
C ILE A 212 -7.33 3.74 3.15
N ASP A 213 -6.71 2.59 3.46
CA ASP A 213 -7.18 1.66 4.50
C ASP A 213 -6.40 1.86 5.79
N ARG A 214 -7.10 2.35 6.85
CA ARG A 214 -6.51 2.62 8.17
C ARG A 214 -5.26 3.48 8.05
N GLY A 215 -5.33 4.54 7.24
CA GLY A 215 -4.15 5.22 6.74
C GLY A 215 -3.40 6.05 7.77
N PHE A 216 -2.07 6.02 7.72
CA PHE A 216 -1.22 6.99 8.40
C PHE A 216 -1.53 8.41 7.91
N VAL A 217 -1.91 9.29 8.85
CA VAL A 217 -2.45 10.61 8.53
C VAL A 217 -1.38 11.70 8.54
N SER A 218 -0.65 11.84 9.66
CA SER A 218 0.53 12.70 9.77
C SER A 218 1.38 12.35 10.99
N SER A 219 2.68 12.66 10.94
CA SER A 219 3.60 12.51 12.08
C SER A 219 3.17 13.37 13.26
N GLU A 220 2.64 14.56 12.99
CA GLU A 220 2.15 15.51 13.99
C GLU A 220 1.02 14.92 14.83
N LYS A 221 0.01 14.35 14.19
CA LYS A 221 -1.14 13.73 14.86
C LYS A 221 -0.72 12.53 15.71
N ILE A 222 0.20 11.71 15.21
CA ILE A 222 0.77 10.61 15.99
C ILE A 222 1.60 11.12 17.17
N ALA A 223 2.40 12.17 16.99
CA ALA A 223 3.19 12.78 18.05
C ALA A 223 2.31 13.33 19.17
N THR A 224 1.21 14.01 18.83
CA THR A 224 0.20 14.49 19.78
C THR A 224 -0.39 13.34 20.59
N LEU A 225 -0.76 12.24 19.92
CA LEU A 225 -1.31 11.06 20.57
C LEU A 225 -0.31 10.37 21.52
N MET A 226 0.96 10.23 21.08
CA MET A 226 1.97 9.47 21.81
C MET A 226 2.67 10.27 22.90
N PHE A 227 2.83 11.58 22.70
CA PHE A 227 3.64 12.46 23.54
C PHE A 227 2.95 13.81 23.78
N PRO A 228 1.73 13.86 24.32
CA PRO A 228 0.92 15.09 24.38
C PRO A 228 1.63 16.26 25.09
N TYR A 229 2.40 15.98 26.14
CA TYR A 229 3.13 17.01 26.90
C TYR A 229 4.47 17.42 26.28
N LEU A 230 5.03 16.61 25.38
CA LEU A 230 6.31 16.88 24.70
C LEU A 230 6.11 17.21 23.22
N TYR A 231 4.86 17.27 22.77
CA TYR A 231 4.49 17.43 21.37
C TYR A 231 5.23 18.59 20.67
N PRO A 232 5.31 19.83 21.22
CA PRO A 232 6.00 20.91 20.52
C PRO A 232 7.47 20.62 20.25
N MET A 233 8.14 20.00 21.22
CA MET A 233 9.55 19.61 21.10
C MET A 233 9.71 18.46 20.09
N VAL A 234 8.84 17.46 20.17
CA VAL A 234 8.87 16.30 19.27
C VAL A 234 8.59 16.73 17.83
N ASN A 235 7.59 17.58 17.61
CA ASN A 235 7.23 18.11 16.29
C ASN A 235 8.37 18.97 15.70
N PHE A 236 9.01 19.79 16.51
CA PHE A 236 10.17 20.58 16.09
C PHE A 236 11.34 19.68 15.66
N VAL A 237 11.62 18.61 16.40
CA VAL A 237 12.69 17.67 16.03
C VAL A 237 12.32 16.86 14.79
N THR A 238 11.07 16.40 14.63
CA THR A 238 10.66 15.69 13.42
C THR A 238 10.78 16.56 12.19
N TRP A 239 10.42 17.85 12.29
CA TRP A 239 10.61 18.82 11.22
C TRP A 239 12.10 19.02 10.88
N LEU A 240 12.96 19.24 11.88
CA LEU A 240 14.40 19.39 11.67
C LEU A 240 15.08 18.15 11.06
N THR A 241 14.50 16.97 11.23
CA THR A 241 15.06 15.69 10.80
C THR A 241 14.41 15.14 9.52
N GLY A 242 13.46 15.88 8.92
CA GLY A 242 12.72 15.41 7.73
C GLY A 242 11.83 14.18 8.00
N LEU A 243 11.36 14.06 9.24
CA LEU A 243 10.42 13.03 9.70
C LEU A 243 8.98 13.56 9.81
N ASP A 244 8.74 14.81 9.46
CA ASP A 244 7.44 15.47 9.44
C ASP A 244 6.62 15.08 8.20
N ALA A 245 6.07 13.87 8.23
CA ALA A 245 5.18 13.40 7.20
C ALA A 245 3.77 13.97 7.36
N ASN A 246 3.14 14.39 6.26
CA ASN A 246 1.71 14.73 6.24
C ASN A 246 1.00 14.24 4.96
N PRO A 247 0.88 12.91 4.76
CA PRO A 247 0.15 12.30 3.64
C PRO A 247 -1.22 12.90 3.32
N GLU A 248 -2.01 13.21 4.36
CA GLU A 248 -3.33 13.81 4.21
C GLU A 248 -3.25 15.16 3.48
N LYS A 249 -2.39 16.04 3.99
CA LYS A 249 -2.17 17.36 3.41
C LYS A 249 -1.59 17.27 2.00
N GLU A 250 -0.64 16.38 1.77
CA GLU A 250 0.01 16.26 0.46
C GLU A 250 -0.94 15.71 -0.61
N LEU A 251 -1.85 14.79 -0.28
CA LEU A 251 -2.90 14.37 -1.20
C LEU A 251 -3.85 15.52 -1.56
N LEU A 252 -4.28 16.30 -0.57
CA LEU A 252 -5.16 17.45 -0.81
C LEU A 252 -4.48 18.52 -1.66
N ASN A 253 -3.24 18.88 -1.34
CA ASN A 253 -2.46 19.83 -2.12
C ASN A 253 -2.26 19.35 -3.55
N PHE A 254 -1.96 18.07 -3.71
CA PHE A 254 -1.76 17.47 -5.01
C PHE A 254 -3.00 17.63 -5.90
N PHE A 255 -4.20 17.24 -5.42
CA PHE A 255 -5.42 17.41 -6.21
C PHE A 255 -5.81 18.87 -6.44
N LYS A 256 -5.56 19.77 -5.49
CA LYS A 256 -5.74 21.22 -5.72
C LYS A 256 -4.84 21.75 -6.83
N ARG A 257 -3.59 21.30 -6.91
CA ARG A 257 -2.72 21.63 -8.05
C ARG A 257 -3.27 21.05 -9.34
N MET A 258 -3.72 19.80 -9.34
CA MET A 258 -4.33 19.18 -10.53
C MET A 258 -5.57 19.92 -11.01
N GLU A 259 -6.41 20.39 -10.10
CA GLU A 259 -7.63 21.14 -10.41
C GLU A 259 -7.30 22.41 -11.19
N VAL A 260 -6.22 23.10 -10.81
CA VAL A 260 -5.76 24.33 -11.45
C VAL A 260 -5.02 24.07 -12.76
N GLU A 261 -4.10 23.11 -12.76
CA GLU A 261 -3.13 22.91 -13.84
C GLU A 261 -3.63 21.92 -14.92
N SER A 262 -4.49 20.97 -14.57
CA SER A 262 -5.05 19.97 -15.49
C SER A 262 -6.45 19.48 -15.06
N PRO A 263 -7.48 20.33 -15.09
CA PRO A 263 -8.80 19.99 -14.53
C PRO A 263 -9.42 18.69 -15.07
N LYS A 264 -9.22 18.39 -16.36
CA LYS A 264 -9.73 17.17 -17.00
C LYS A 264 -9.10 15.88 -16.45
N SER A 265 -7.91 15.98 -15.87
CA SER A 265 -7.22 14.81 -15.30
C SER A 265 -7.89 14.28 -14.04
N LEU A 266 -8.72 15.09 -13.36
CA LEU A 266 -9.47 14.69 -12.16
C LEU A 266 -10.78 13.96 -12.49
N GLU A 267 -11.26 14.07 -13.72
CA GLU A 267 -12.52 13.47 -14.15
C GLU A 267 -12.48 11.95 -13.98
N GLY A 268 -13.44 11.40 -13.24
CA GLY A 268 -13.55 9.98 -12.97
C GLY A 268 -12.53 9.42 -11.97
N ARG A 269 -11.69 10.26 -11.35
CA ARG A 269 -10.81 9.83 -10.24
C ARG A 269 -11.60 9.64 -8.96
N GLN A 270 -11.17 8.65 -8.18
CA GLN A 270 -11.85 8.23 -6.95
C GLN A 270 -10.87 8.15 -5.79
N VAL A 271 -11.31 8.59 -4.61
CA VAL A 271 -10.62 8.37 -3.35
C VAL A 271 -11.55 7.62 -2.41
N VAL A 272 -11.10 6.48 -1.88
CA VAL A 272 -11.85 5.63 -0.95
C VAL A 272 -11.13 5.68 0.39
N ILE A 273 -11.75 6.32 1.38
CA ILE A 273 -11.24 6.46 2.74
C ILE A 273 -11.96 5.45 3.64
N ILE A 274 -11.19 4.53 4.22
CA ILE A 274 -11.69 3.46 5.08
C ILE A 274 -11.16 3.69 6.50
N GLU A 275 -12.08 4.00 7.40
CA GLU A 275 -11.79 4.19 8.81
C GLU A 275 -12.24 2.97 9.62
N ALA A 276 -11.34 2.39 10.41
CA ALA A 276 -11.70 1.36 11.38
C ALA A 276 -12.19 2.03 12.67
N LYS A 277 -13.49 1.90 12.98
CA LYS A 277 -14.05 2.46 14.23
C LYS A 277 -13.29 1.86 15.41
N HIS A 278 -12.89 2.72 16.35
CA HIS A 278 -12.12 2.38 17.55
C HIS A 278 -10.67 1.94 17.33
N ASP A 279 -10.09 2.08 16.12
CA ASP A 279 -8.64 1.96 15.97
C ASP A 279 -7.95 3.16 16.62
N ARG A 280 -7.29 2.95 17.77
CA ARG A 280 -6.59 4.00 18.52
C ARG A 280 -5.58 4.78 17.66
N TYR A 281 -4.99 4.18 16.63
CA TYR A 281 -3.94 4.79 15.80
C TYR A 281 -4.46 5.59 14.61
N PHE A 282 -5.73 5.39 14.21
CA PHE A 282 -6.33 6.05 13.05
C PHE A 282 -7.71 6.66 13.37
N SER A 283 -7.99 6.89 14.65
CA SER A 283 -9.22 7.52 15.12
C SER A 283 -8.93 8.64 16.12
N ASN A 284 -9.95 9.44 16.41
CA ASN A 284 -9.87 10.59 17.32
C ASN A 284 -8.75 11.56 16.89
N GLU A 285 -7.85 11.93 17.81
CA GLU A 285 -6.74 12.86 17.58
C GLU A 285 -5.76 12.41 16.49
N SER A 286 -5.73 11.11 16.19
CA SER A 286 -4.87 10.51 15.15
C SER A 286 -5.57 10.24 13.82
N GLY A 287 -6.87 10.50 13.74
CA GLY A 287 -7.67 10.31 12.53
C GLY A 287 -7.49 11.41 11.49
N PHE A 288 -8.14 11.23 10.33
CA PHE A 288 -8.20 12.26 9.29
C PHE A 288 -8.82 13.56 9.81
N ASP A 289 -8.46 14.70 9.22
CA ASP A 289 -9.17 15.94 9.53
C ASP A 289 -10.69 15.74 9.30
N PRO A 290 -11.56 16.22 10.20
CA PRO A 290 -13.00 16.03 10.07
C PRO A 290 -13.57 16.52 8.73
N LEU A 291 -12.93 17.50 8.10
CA LEU A 291 -13.32 18.06 6.81
C LEU A 291 -12.44 17.56 5.65
N PHE A 292 -11.51 16.63 5.88
CA PHE A 292 -10.61 16.12 4.85
C PHE A 292 -11.35 15.62 3.60
N HIS A 293 -12.34 14.73 3.80
CA HIS A 293 -13.14 14.19 2.72
C HIS A 293 -13.92 15.26 1.96
N LYS A 294 -14.42 16.28 2.67
CA LYS A 294 -15.12 17.41 2.06
C LYS A 294 -14.18 18.24 1.19
N HIS A 295 -13.00 18.58 1.73
CA HIS A 295 -11.98 19.33 0.99
C HIS A 295 -11.47 18.55 -0.23
N LEU A 296 -11.38 17.22 -0.16
CA LEU A 296 -11.07 16.39 -1.32
C LEU A 296 -12.19 16.45 -2.36
N SER A 297 -13.45 16.28 -1.96
CA SER A 297 -14.60 16.35 -2.90
C SER A 297 -14.69 17.69 -3.62
N GLU A 298 -14.31 18.78 -2.95
CA GLU A 298 -14.27 20.13 -3.53
C GLU A 298 -13.26 20.26 -4.68
N THR A 299 -12.26 19.38 -4.77
CA THR A 299 -11.30 19.36 -5.90
C THR A 299 -11.84 18.72 -7.17
N GLY A 300 -13.06 18.13 -7.13
CA GLY A 300 -13.68 17.47 -8.28
C GLY A 300 -13.44 15.96 -8.38
N VAL A 301 -12.68 15.36 -7.44
CA VAL A 301 -12.59 13.89 -7.31
C VAL A 301 -13.82 13.32 -6.62
N SER A 302 -14.20 12.09 -6.97
CA SER A 302 -15.25 11.37 -6.24
C SER A 302 -14.67 10.81 -4.95
N VAL A 303 -15.19 11.24 -3.79
CA VAL A 303 -14.73 10.74 -2.49
C VAL A 303 -15.77 9.83 -1.88
N TYR A 304 -15.34 8.61 -1.57
CA TYR A 304 -16.09 7.66 -0.78
C TYR A 304 -15.46 7.58 0.60
N ARG A 305 -16.24 7.85 1.64
CA ARG A 305 -15.78 7.77 3.04
C ARG A 305 -16.72 6.90 3.84
N GLY A 306 -16.14 5.88 4.46
CA GLY A 306 -16.89 4.88 5.20
C GLY A 306 -16.13 4.36 6.38
N HIS A 307 -16.89 3.80 7.31
CA HIS A 307 -16.36 3.20 8.50
C HIS A 307 -16.75 1.74 8.55
N TYR A 308 -15.78 0.88 8.86
CA TYR A 308 -16.03 -0.52 9.12
C TYR A 308 -15.91 -0.83 10.60
N PHE A 309 -16.73 -1.76 11.05
CA PHE A 309 -16.65 -2.30 12.40
C PHE A 309 -15.90 -3.63 12.37
N VAL A 310 -15.10 -3.87 13.41
CA VAL A 310 -14.44 -5.15 13.63
C VAL A 310 -15.37 -6.02 14.46
N GLY A 311 -15.66 -7.24 14.01
CA GLY A 311 -16.54 -8.16 14.74
C GLY A 311 -16.17 -8.30 16.24
N PRO A 312 -17.17 -8.53 17.12
CA PRO A 312 -16.94 -8.65 18.56
C PRO A 312 -15.93 -9.78 18.89
N GLY A 313 -14.96 -9.48 19.76
CA GLY A 313 -13.91 -10.42 20.20
C GLY A 313 -12.51 -10.17 19.63
N ILE A 314 -12.35 -9.20 18.73
CA ILE A 314 -11.07 -8.81 18.11
C ILE A 314 -10.58 -7.42 18.62
N ASP A 315 -11.36 -6.78 19.49
CA ASP A 315 -11.19 -5.43 20.07
C ASP A 315 -9.86 -5.19 20.82
N ARG A 316 -9.15 -6.26 21.19
CA ARG A 316 -7.84 -6.19 21.88
C ARG A 316 -6.63 -6.26 20.95
N ILE A 317 -6.83 -6.52 19.66
CA ILE A 317 -5.75 -6.58 18.68
C ILE A 317 -5.53 -5.18 18.11
N SER A 318 -4.28 -4.79 17.88
CA SER A 318 -4.03 -3.54 17.17
C SER A 318 -4.61 -3.64 15.78
N HIS A 319 -5.59 -2.78 15.49
CA HIS A 319 -6.42 -2.89 14.30
C HIS A 319 -5.62 -2.75 12.99
N HIS A 320 -4.37 -2.25 13.00
CA HIS A 320 -3.46 -2.28 11.85
C HIS A 320 -3.07 -3.67 11.33
N ALA A 321 -3.41 -4.78 12.00
CA ALA A 321 -3.09 -6.13 11.53
C ALA A 321 -4.34 -6.94 11.13
N ILE A 322 -5.52 -6.32 11.15
CA ILE A 322 -6.80 -7.02 10.93
C ILE A 322 -7.04 -7.28 9.44
N ARG A 323 -7.52 -8.49 9.13
CA ARG A 323 -7.91 -8.91 7.78
C ARG A 323 -9.17 -8.19 7.31
N LYS A 324 -9.26 -7.96 5.99
CA LYS A 324 -10.40 -7.25 5.38
C LYS A 324 -11.74 -7.98 5.53
N ASP A 325 -11.76 -9.32 5.63
CA ASP A 325 -12.99 -10.10 5.83
C ASP A 325 -13.58 -9.98 7.24
N TRP A 326 -12.76 -9.60 8.22
CA TRP A 326 -13.22 -9.41 9.60
C TRP A 326 -13.81 -8.02 9.84
N MET A 327 -13.59 -7.11 8.89
CA MET A 327 -14.17 -5.79 8.88
C MET A 327 -15.46 -5.84 8.09
N ILE A 328 -16.58 -5.64 8.77
CA ILE A 328 -17.92 -5.76 8.18
C ILE A 328 -18.61 -4.40 8.17
N ASN A 329 -19.45 -4.21 7.16
CA ASN A 329 -20.26 -3.02 7.03
C ASN A 329 -21.31 -2.98 8.16
N ALA A 330 -21.27 -1.92 8.97
CA ALA A 330 -22.29 -1.66 9.97
C ALA A 330 -23.31 -0.68 9.38
N GLU A 331 -24.61 -0.90 9.60
CA GLU A 331 -25.65 0.01 9.09
C GLU A 331 -25.35 1.47 9.48
N HIS A 332 -25.27 2.30 8.42
CA HIS A 332 -24.96 3.71 8.28
C HIS A 332 -24.74 4.55 9.55
N GLY A 333 -23.52 5.08 9.70
CA GLY A 333 -23.31 6.30 10.46
C GLY A 333 -23.75 7.52 9.65
N THR A 334 -24.79 8.23 10.08
CA THR A 334 -25.12 9.62 9.68
C THR A 334 -25.30 9.94 8.18
N SER A 335 -25.96 11.07 7.88
CA SER A 335 -26.18 11.58 6.52
C SER A 335 -24.91 12.08 5.79
N SER A 336 -23.73 11.92 6.38
CA SER A 336 -22.44 12.37 5.84
C SER A 336 -21.51 11.25 5.37
N GLU A 337 -21.82 9.98 5.67
CA GLU A 337 -21.02 8.84 5.20
C GLU A 337 -21.53 8.40 3.82
N ASN A 338 -20.79 8.77 2.77
CA ASN A 338 -21.04 8.33 1.39
C ASN A 338 -20.01 7.25 1.04
N PHE A 339 -20.17 6.02 1.54
CA PHE A 339 -19.32 4.89 1.15
C PHE A 339 -19.96 4.09 0.02
N PHE A 340 -19.24 3.08 -0.50
CA PHE A 340 -19.79 2.16 -1.48
C PHE A 340 -21.11 1.54 -0.98
N PRO A 341 -22.16 1.47 -1.82
CA PRO A 341 -23.39 0.79 -1.45
C PRO A 341 -23.12 -0.68 -1.18
N ALA A 342 -23.37 -1.15 0.04
CA ALA A 342 -23.18 -2.54 0.43
C ALA A 342 -24.24 -2.95 1.48
N PRO A 343 -24.85 -4.15 1.37
CA PRO A 343 -25.62 -4.76 2.44
C PRO A 343 -24.97 -4.70 3.83
N PRO A 344 -25.78 -4.71 4.91
CA PRO A 344 -25.28 -4.92 6.26
C PRO A 344 -24.53 -6.24 6.37
N ASN A 345 -23.45 -6.25 7.15
CA ASN A 345 -22.57 -7.41 7.37
C ASN A 345 -21.77 -7.88 6.14
N GLU A 346 -21.80 -7.15 5.02
CA GLU A 346 -20.88 -7.41 3.92
C GLU A 346 -19.46 -7.03 4.33
N SER A 347 -18.49 -7.87 3.97
CA SER A 347 -17.09 -7.62 4.34
C SER A 347 -16.48 -6.49 3.51
N LEU A 348 -15.44 -5.83 4.04
CA LEU A 348 -14.70 -4.83 3.27
C LEU A 348 -14.10 -5.46 2.00
N SER A 349 -13.61 -6.70 2.05
CA SER A 349 -13.04 -7.35 0.87
C SER A 349 -14.09 -7.57 -0.22
N ASP A 350 -15.31 -7.98 0.15
CA ASP A 350 -16.41 -8.14 -0.80
C ASP A 350 -16.78 -6.77 -1.40
N THR A 351 -16.92 -5.75 -0.56
CA THR A 351 -17.27 -4.39 -1.00
C THR A 351 -16.22 -3.81 -1.96
N LEU A 352 -14.92 -3.96 -1.66
CA LEU A 352 -13.84 -3.45 -2.51
C LEU A 352 -13.77 -4.22 -3.82
N ALA A 353 -13.85 -5.55 -3.79
CA ALA A 353 -13.87 -6.32 -5.03
C ALA A 353 -15.08 -5.94 -5.90
N SER A 354 -16.24 -5.74 -5.28
CA SER A 354 -17.49 -5.51 -6.00
C SER A 354 -17.58 -4.12 -6.56
N ASN A 355 -16.86 -3.14 -6.02
CA ASN A 355 -16.95 -1.75 -6.47
C ASN A 355 -15.72 -1.27 -7.25
N LEU A 356 -14.53 -1.79 -6.96
CA LEU A 356 -13.29 -1.34 -7.61
C LEU A 356 -12.88 -2.23 -8.77
N PHE A 357 -13.08 -3.54 -8.71
CA PHE A 357 -12.57 -4.50 -9.71
C PHE A 357 -13.68 -4.96 -10.68
N GLN A 358 -14.61 -4.06 -11.02
CA GLN A 358 -15.74 -4.38 -11.89
C GLN A 358 -15.43 -4.36 -13.40
N LYS A 359 -14.34 -3.69 -13.80
CA LYS A 359 -14.05 -3.41 -15.21
C LYS A 359 -13.70 -4.69 -15.97
N GLU A 360 -14.19 -4.81 -17.19
CA GLU A 360 -13.74 -5.86 -18.13
C GLU A 360 -12.25 -5.72 -18.44
N GLY A 361 -11.60 -6.85 -18.71
CA GLY A 361 -10.16 -6.92 -18.93
C GLY A 361 -9.35 -6.91 -17.63
N LEU A 362 -8.09 -6.48 -17.74
CA LEU A 362 -7.14 -6.51 -16.63
C LEU A 362 -7.38 -5.32 -15.68
N ASN A 363 -7.60 -5.63 -14.40
CA ASN A 363 -7.64 -4.69 -13.30
C ASN A 363 -6.34 -4.82 -12.51
N THR A 364 -5.51 -3.79 -12.52
CA THR A 364 -4.23 -3.82 -11.80
C THR A 364 -4.29 -2.94 -10.55
N CYS A 365 -4.03 -3.53 -9.39
CA CYS A 365 -3.96 -2.84 -8.12
C CYS A 365 -2.56 -2.95 -7.51
N PHE A 366 -1.92 -1.79 -7.31
CA PHE A 366 -0.67 -1.71 -6.57
C PHE A 366 -0.98 -1.52 -5.08
N ILE A 367 -0.53 -2.45 -4.24
CA ILE A 367 -0.83 -2.51 -2.82
C ILE A 367 0.46 -2.25 -2.03
N VAL A 368 0.43 -1.23 -1.17
CA VAL A 368 1.56 -0.83 -0.33
C VAL A 368 1.29 -1.25 1.11
N GLY A 369 2.15 -2.13 1.63
CA GLY A 369 2.09 -2.65 2.99
C GLY A 369 2.61 -1.66 4.03
N GLY A 370 2.28 -1.94 5.30
CA GLY A 370 2.80 -1.18 6.43
C GLY A 370 4.22 -1.59 6.81
N ASN A 371 4.77 -0.92 7.83
CA ASN A 371 6.17 -1.04 8.26
C ASN A 371 6.59 -2.48 8.68
N ARG A 372 5.64 -3.36 9.02
CA ARG A 372 5.92 -4.72 9.52
C ARG A 372 5.43 -5.85 8.61
N ASP A 373 4.79 -5.52 7.50
CA ASP A 373 4.17 -6.52 6.64
C ASP A 373 5.20 -7.01 5.62
N SER A 374 5.86 -8.14 5.84
CA SER A 374 6.65 -8.78 4.77
C SER A 374 5.76 -9.08 3.55
N LEU A 375 6.35 -9.31 2.37
CA LEU A 375 5.58 -9.76 1.20
C LEU A 375 4.74 -11.01 1.49
N ASN A 376 5.20 -11.91 2.37
CA ASN A 376 4.44 -13.08 2.80
C ASN A 376 3.22 -12.69 3.64
N SER A 377 3.38 -11.80 4.61
CA SER A 377 2.28 -11.26 5.42
C SER A 377 1.27 -10.53 4.55
N MET A 378 1.73 -9.70 3.61
CA MET A 378 0.85 -8.98 2.68
C MET A 378 0.03 -9.93 1.81
N THR A 379 0.67 -10.98 1.28
CA THR A 379 -0.02 -12.02 0.49
C THR A 379 -1.15 -12.64 1.29
N TYR A 380 -0.83 -13.07 2.52
CA TYR A 380 -1.80 -13.65 3.44
C TYR A 380 -2.98 -12.69 3.72
N LEU A 381 -2.69 -11.40 3.96
CA LEU A 381 -3.71 -10.38 4.22
C LEU A 381 -4.58 -10.03 2.99
N GLN A 382 -4.14 -10.37 1.77
CA GLN A 382 -4.93 -10.16 0.55
C GLN A 382 -5.82 -11.34 0.18
N MET A 383 -5.69 -12.49 0.87
CA MET A 383 -6.53 -13.66 0.60
C MET A 383 -8.04 -13.38 0.61
N PRO A 384 -8.58 -12.60 1.56
CA PRO A 384 -9.99 -12.21 1.52
C PRO A 384 -10.36 -11.52 0.21
N LEU A 385 -9.53 -10.61 -0.29
CA LEU A 385 -9.79 -9.84 -1.50
C LEU A 385 -9.78 -10.74 -2.74
N LEU A 386 -8.86 -11.70 -2.81
CA LEU A 386 -8.80 -12.69 -3.90
C LEU A 386 -10.02 -13.62 -3.88
N ALA A 387 -10.42 -14.10 -2.71
CA ALA A 387 -11.61 -14.94 -2.56
C ALA A 387 -12.88 -14.17 -2.91
N SER A 388 -13.01 -12.92 -2.45
CA SER A 388 -14.12 -12.02 -2.79
C SER A 388 -14.21 -11.75 -4.29
N PHE A 389 -13.08 -11.57 -4.97
CA PHE A 389 -13.06 -11.42 -6.43
C PHE A 389 -13.62 -12.66 -7.15
N LEU A 390 -13.24 -13.87 -6.72
CA LEU A 390 -13.78 -15.11 -7.31
C LEU A 390 -15.29 -15.26 -7.08
N LYS A 391 -15.78 -14.93 -5.87
CA LYS A 391 -17.21 -15.03 -5.53
C LYS A 391 -18.10 -14.12 -6.37
N GLN A 392 -17.58 -13.02 -6.91
CA GLN A 392 -18.35 -12.10 -7.74
C GLN A 392 -18.54 -12.58 -9.18
N LEU A 393 -17.91 -13.70 -9.50
CA LEU A 393 -17.89 -14.29 -10.82
C LEU A 393 -18.62 -15.64 -10.86
N ASP A 394 -18.90 -16.20 -9.68
CA ASP A 394 -19.86 -17.30 -9.43
C ASP A 394 -21.30 -16.74 -9.39
#